data_AF-A0A9W8JZU5-F1
#
_entry.id   AF-A0A9W8JZU5-F1
#
_cell.length_a   1.000
_cell.length_b   1.000
_cell.length_c   1.000
_cell.angle_alpha   90.00
_cell.angle_beta   90.00
_cell.angle_gamma   90.00
#
_symmetry.space_group_name_H-M   'P 1'
#
loop_
_entity.id
_entity.type
_entity.pdbx_description
1 polymer ?
#
loop_
_entity_poly.entity_id
_entity_poly.type
_entity_poly.pdbx_seq_one_letter_code
_entity_poly.pdbx_strand_id
1 'polypeptide(L)'
;MPAVNLITAIPNFVSPEEHANIIASTPNSFSDIPPILKHKEENVAVALNPPLENFSGQAPTKGTLYVLTSVLAFMPASGPGFQIEYPTITLHAVSRGETGPSLYCQLDESIGAPNVGAPVDENEDTEMRELTIVPQNPESLDAIFEALSQCAALHPDPHDDDDEDGLNDDAFVDLNGSPFETFNGDENQELSEVGRAALEYMESIIDDPHNLRPDLREGDNEEERVADAETEEKAEKRAA
;
A
#
# COMPACT_ATOMS: atom_id res chain seq x y z
N MET A 1 -1.26 22.69 7.18
CA MET A 1 -2.67 23.08 6.95
C MET A 1 -3.51 22.35 7.98
N PRO A 2 -4.56 22.95 8.59
CA PRO A 2 -5.26 22.35 9.74
C PRO A 2 -5.66 20.90 9.49
N ALA A 3 -5.56 20.03 10.49
CA ALA A 3 -5.77 18.58 10.34
C ALA A 3 -7.14 18.24 9.72
N VAL A 4 -8.18 19.00 10.10
CA VAL A 4 -9.54 18.83 9.57
C VAL A 4 -9.86 19.92 8.54
N ASN A 5 -9.92 19.54 7.27
CA ASN A 5 -10.18 20.46 6.15
C ASN A 5 -11.65 20.37 5.71
N LEU A 6 -12.37 21.50 5.70
CA LEU A 6 -13.79 21.53 5.32
C LEU A 6 -13.99 21.31 3.81
N ILE A 7 -14.95 20.45 3.44
CA ILE A 7 -15.29 20.13 2.05
C ILE A 7 -16.77 20.35 1.76
N THR A 8 -17.10 20.79 0.55
CA THR A 8 -18.49 20.98 0.08
C THR A 8 -18.96 19.90 -0.89
N ALA A 9 -18.05 19.00 -1.31
CA ALA A 9 -18.29 17.85 -2.17
C ALA A 9 -17.35 16.71 -1.76
N ILE A 10 -17.72 15.47 -2.07
CA ILE A 10 -16.87 14.29 -1.83
C ILE A 10 -15.61 14.40 -2.73
N PRO A 11 -14.40 14.06 -2.25
CA PRO A 11 -13.21 13.99 -3.10
C PRO A 11 -13.39 13.03 -4.28
N ASN A 12 -12.66 13.24 -5.37
CA ASN A 12 -12.69 12.32 -6.51
C ASN A 12 -11.99 11.00 -6.13
N PHE A 13 -12.67 9.86 -6.32
CA PHE A 13 -12.15 8.53 -6.01
C PHE A 13 -12.49 7.52 -7.11
N VAL A 14 -11.78 6.40 -7.13
CA VAL A 14 -12.09 5.23 -7.98
C VAL A 14 -12.30 3.97 -7.15
N SER A 15 -12.94 2.96 -7.73
CA SER A 15 -12.97 1.62 -7.14
C SER A 15 -11.59 0.93 -7.23
N PRO A 16 -11.32 -0.09 -6.37
CA PRO A 16 -10.09 -0.89 -6.48
C PRO A 16 -9.92 -1.57 -7.85
N GLU A 17 -11.02 -1.96 -8.49
CA GLU A 17 -11.00 -2.61 -9.81
C GLU A 17 -10.65 -1.61 -10.92
N GLU A 18 -11.19 -0.39 -10.89
CA GLU A 18 -10.81 0.68 -11.83
C GLU A 18 -9.35 1.08 -11.65
N HIS A 19 -8.88 1.22 -10.41
CA HIS A 19 -7.47 1.49 -10.11
C HIS A 19 -6.52 0.41 -10.67
N ALA A 20 -6.88 -0.87 -10.51
CA ALA A 20 -6.12 -1.98 -11.09
C ALA A 20 -6.08 -1.92 -12.63
N ASN A 21 -7.20 -1.59 -13.28
CA ASN A 21 -7.25 -1.39 -14.74
C ASN A 21 -6.43 -0.19 -15.21
N ILE A 22 -6.40 0.91 -14.46
CA ILE A 22 -5.57 2.10 -14.76
C ILE A 22 -4.08 1.73 -14.72
N ILE A 23 -3.62 1.06 -13.67
CA ILE A 23 -2.20 0.64 -13.55
C ILE A 23 -1.85 -0.40 -14.63
N ALA A 24 -2.71 -1.39 -14.87
CA ALA A 24 -2.50 -2.40 -15.92
C ALA A 24 -2.42 -1.81 -17.34
N SER A 25 -2.93 -0.60 -17.55
CA SER A 25 -2.89 0.12 -18.83
C SER A 25 -1.63 0.96 -19.05
N THR A 26 -0.65 0.92 -18.14
CA THR A 26 0.56 1.78 -18.13
C THR A 26 0.23 3.28 -18.26
N PRO A 27 -0.16 3.95 -17.16
CA PRO A 27 -0.58 5.35 -17.22
C PRO A 27 0.61 6.27 -17.55
N ASN A 28 0.34 7.34 -18.31
CA ASN A 28 1.36 8.33 -18.71
C ASN A 28 1.99 9.10 -17.52
N SER A 29 1.35 9.03 -16.35
CA SER A 29 1.74 9.66 -15.10
C SER A 29 1.12 8.87 -13.94
N PHE A 30 1.92 8.53 -12.93
CA PHE A 30 1.42 7.91 -11.70
C PHE A 30 0.85 8.95 -10.72
N SER A 31 1.17 10.23 -10.90
CA SER A 31 0.66 11.34 -10.07
C SER A 31 -0.79 11.71 -10.37
N ASP A 32 -1.33 11.30 -11.52
CA ASP A 32 -2.71 11.53 -11.95
C ASP A 32 -3.66 10.37 -11.56
N ILE A 33 -3.18 9.37 -10.82
CA ILE A 33 -3.99 8.24 -10.37
C ILE A 33 -4.86 8.71 -9.18
N PRO A 34 -6.21 8.71 -9.32
CA PRO A 34 -7.10 9.13 -8.23
C PRO A 34 -7.08 8.13 -7.06
N PRO A 35 -7.33 8.59 -5.82
CA PRO A 35 -7.31 7.73 -4.64
C PRO A 35 -8.40 6.66 -4.69
N ILE A 36 -8.11 5.51 -4.10
CA ILE A 36 -9.01 4.35 -4.09
C ILE A 36 -9.97 4.46 -2.92
N LEU A 37 -11.26 4.25 -3.16
CA LEU A 37 -12.22 4.01 -2.08
C LEU A 37 -11.98 2.62 -1.47
N LYS A 38 -11.55 2.58 -0.21
CA LYS A 38 -11.26 1.36 0.55
C LYS A 38 -12.48 0.88 1.36
N HIS A 39 -13.16 1.79 2.05
CA HIS A 39 -14.43 1.50 2.75
C HIS A 39 -15.39 2.68 2.65
N LYS A 40 -16.70 2.38 2.61
CA LYS A 40 -17.78 3.38 2.69
C LYS A 40 -18.83 2.89 3.68
N GLU A 41 -19.07 3.68 4.73
CA GLU A 41 -20.10 3.39 5.73
C GLU A 41 -21.17 4.50 5.74
N GLU A 42 -22.45 4.12 5.69
CA GLU A 42 -23.58 5.04 5.75
C GLU A 42 -24.22 5.07 7.16
N ASN A 43 -24.81 6.20 7.53
CA ASN A 43 -25.45 6.45 8.84
C ASN A 43 -24.48 6.47 10.04
N VAL A 44 -23.20 6.76 9.79
CA VAL A 44 -22.18 7.00 10.82
C VAL A 44 -22.47 8.31 11.54
N ALA A 45 -22.33 8.32 12.86
CA ALA A 45 -22.33 9.55 13.67
C ALA A 45 -20.88 9.91 14.04
N VAL A 46 -20.47 11.15 13.78
CA VAL A 46 -19.14 11.66 14.17
C VAL A 46 -19.24 12.82 15.15
N ALA A 47 -18.27 12.92 16.05
CA ALA A 47 -18.07 14.04 16.96
C ALA A 47 -16.60 14.45 16.96
N LEU A 48 -16.35 15.76 16.98
CA LEU A 48 -15.02 16.35 17.13
C LEU A 48 -14.94 17.06 18.49
N ASN A 49 -13.83 16.86 19.22
CA ASN A 49 -13.54 17.53 20.48
C ASN A 49 -12.11 18.10 20.45
N PRO A 50 -11.91 19.44 20.50
CA PRO A 50 -12.94 20.48 20.47
C PRO A 50 -13.79 20.44 19.19
N PRO A 51 -15.02 21.00 19.21
CA PRO A 51 -15.87 21.07 18.01
C PRO A 51 -15.26 21.98 16.94
N LEU A 52 -15.45 21.62 15.67
CA LEU A 52 -14.94 22.39 14.54
C LEU A 52 -15.97 23.43 14.08
N GLU A 53 -15.55 24.71 14.03
CA GLU A 53 -16.38 25.81 13.55
C GLU A 53 -16.89 25.55 12.12
N ASN A 54 -18.17 25.88 11.89
CA ASN A 54 -18.90 25.68 10.63
C ASN A 54 -19.20 24.22 10.23
N PHE A 55 -18.64 23.21 10.92
CA PHE A 55 -18.96 21.80 10.68
C PHE A 55 -19.92 21.19 11.71
N SER A 56 -19.60 21.29 13.01
CA SER A 56 -20.39 20.62 14.06
C SER A 56 -20.95 21.59 15.07
N GLY A 57 -22.26 21.46 15.34
CA GLY A 57 -22.80 21.92 16.61
C GLY A 57 -22.32 21.03 17.77
N GLN A 58 -22.77 21.33 18.99
CA GLN A 58 -22.42 20.61 20.23
C GLN A 58 -23.05 19.20 20.35
N ALA A 59 -23.30 18.52 19.23
CA ALA A 59 -23.97 17.22 19.15
C ALA A 59 -23.38 16.38 17.99
N PRO A 60 -23.33 15.04 18.11
CA PRO A 60 -22.75 14.17 17.09
C PRO A 60 -23.55 14.24 15.77
N THR A 61 -22.83 14.48 14.68
CA THR A 61 -23.38 14.75 13.34
C THR A 61 -23.48 13.45 12.54
N LYS A 62 -24.63 13.19 11.90
CA LYS A 62 -24.86 11.95 11.11
C LYS A 62 -24.64 12.12 9.62
N GLY A 63 -24.03 11.12 8.99
CA GLY A 63 -23.63 11.17 7.59
C GLY A 63 -23.06 9.86 7.05
N THR A 64 -22.21 9.98 6.04
CA THR A 64 -21.50 8.89 5.37
C THR A 64 -20.00 9.10 5.50
N LEU A 65 -19.29 8.05 5.92
CA LEU A 65 -17.84 8.00 6.02
C LEU A 65 -17.25 7.34 4.77
N TYR A 66 -16.18 7.92 4.24
CA TYR A 66 -15.43 7.46 3.08
C TYR A 66 -13.96 7.32 3.50
N VAL A 67 -13.46 6.08 3.53
CA VAL A 67 -12.04 5.79 3.75
C VAL A 67 -11.39 5.70 2.38
N LEU A 68 -10.67 6.74 1.96
CA LEU A 68 -9.92 6.78 0.70
C LEU A 68 -8.44 6.53 0.98
N THR A 69 -7.66 6.04 0.01
CA THR A 69 -6.21 5.83 0.21
C THR A 69 -5.40 7.10 0.46
N SER A 70 -5.95 8.29 0.21
CA SER A 70 -5.27 9.57 0.49
C SER A 70 -5.82 10.31 1.70
N VAL A 71 -7.13 10.20 1.98
CA VAL A 71 -7.82 10.96 3.04
C VAL A 71 -8.97 10.18 3.65
N LEU A 72 -9.21 10.40 4.94
CA LEU A 72 -10.46 10.05 5.60
C LEU A 72 -11.47 11.20 5.40
N ALA A 73 -12.56 10.97 4.67
CA ALA A 73 -13.56 11.99 4.39
C ALA A 73 -14.92 11.64 5.00
N PHE A 74 -15.63 12.63 5.54
CA PHE A 74 -16.97 12.50 6.09
C PHE A 74 -17.91 13.55 5.50
N MET A 75 -19.08 13.11 5.03
CA MET A 75 -20.14 14.00 4.52
C MET A 75 -21.42 13.84 5.35
N PRO A 76 -21.92 14.89 6.03
CA PRO A 76 -23.19 14.84 6.74
C PRO A 76 -24.38 14.79 5.78
N ALA A 77 -25.55 14.39 6.29
CA ALA A 77 -26.80 14.45 5.52
C ALA A 77 -27.27 15.88 5.18
N SER A 78 -26.69 16.91 5.82
CA SER A 78 -26.91 18.32 5.55
C SER A 78 -25.74 19.15 6.12
N GLY A 79 -25.24 20.14 5.37
CA GLY A 79 -24.07 20.94 5.74
C GLY A 79 -22.79 20.57 4.97
N PRO A 80 -21.66 21.24 5.23
CA PRO A 80 -20.35 20.85 4.69
C PRO A 80 -19.86 19.56 5.36
N GLY A 81 -19.03 18.80 4.65
CA GLY A 81 -18.25 17.71 5.21
C GLY A 81 -16.86 18.15 5.68
N PHE A 82 -16.03 17.18 6.04
CA PHE A 82 -14.59 17.37 6.22
C PHE A 82 -13.78 16.25 5.56
N GLN A 83 -12.49 16.50 5.34
CA GLN A 83 -11.46 15.51 5.07
C GLN A 83 -10.27 15.68 6.01
N ILE A 84 -9.59 14.58 6.30
CA ILE A 84 -8.41 14.47 7.17
C ILE A 84 -7.33 13.69 6.41
N GLU A 85 -6.09 14.16 6.44
CA GLU A 85 -4.95 13.51 5.78
C GLU A 85 -4.27 12.54 6.76
N TYR A 86 -3.84 11.36 6.29
CA TYR A 86 -3.35 10.29 7.19
C TYR A 86 -2.20 10.67 8.12
N PRO A 87 -1.17 11.45 7.70
CA PRO A 87 -0.13 11.94 8.61
C PRO A 87 -0.65 12.80 9.78
N THR A 88 -1.86 13.36 9.68
CA THR A 88 -2.46 14.13 10.78
C THR A 88 -3.22 13.27 11.80
N ILE A 89 -3.27 11.95 11.62
CA ILE A 89 -3.93 10.99 12.53
C ILE A 89 -2.87 10.31 13.40
N THR A 90 -2.58 10.89 14.58
CA THR A 90 -1.59 10.41 15.54
C THR A 90 -1.86 8.97 16.00
N LEU A 91 -3.13 8.61 16.21
CA LEU A 91 -3.54 7.22 16.46
C LEU A 91 -5.02 7.00 16.12
N HIS A 92 -5.38 5.74 15.89
CA HIS A 92 -6.76 5.28 15.80
C HIS A 92 -6.96 3.97 16.60
N ALA A 93 -8.05 3.89 17.38
CA ALA A 93 -8.30 2.80 18.33
C ALA A 93 -9.79 2.45 18.48
N VAL A 94 -10.07 1.15 18.60
CA VAL A 94 -11.43 0.64 18.83
C VAL A 94 -11.82 0.80 20.30
N SER A 95 -12.69 1.77 20.59
CA SER A 95 -13.24 2.04 21.92
C SER A 95 -14.59 1.35 22.12
N ARG A 96 -14.70 0.49 23.15
CA ARG A 96 -15.91 -0.30 23.46
C ARG A 96 -16.46 0.10 24.84
N GLY A 97 -16.87 1.38 24.96
CA GLY A 97 -17.34 2.00 26.21
C GLY A 97 -18.86 1.89 26.45
N GLU A 98 -19.36 2.57 27.49
CA GLU A 98 -20.79 2.59 27.85
C GLU A 98 -21.70 3.20 26.77
N THR A 99 -21.15 4.06 25.91
CA THR A 99 -21.81 4.63 24.73
C THR A 99 -21.93 3.65 23.56
N GLY A 100 -21.38 2.44 23.69
CA GLY A 100 -21.31 1.43 22.62
C GLY A 100 -19.95 1.38 21.91
N PRO A 101 -19.81 0.50 20.92
CA PRO A 101 -18.58 0.35 20.14
C PRO A 101 -18.41 1.54 19.19
N SER A 102 -17.22 2.15 19.23
CA SER A 102 -16.85 3.36 18.49
C SER A 102 -15.36 3.32 18.10
N LEU A 103 -14.99 4.03 17.05
CA LEU A 103 -13.60 4.22 16.62
C LEU A 103 -13.17 5.63 17.06
N TYR A 104 -12.18 5.69 17.93
CA TYR A 104 -11.55 6.92 18.39
C TYR A 104 -10.31 7.18 17.54
N CYS A 105 -10.14 8.40 17.06
CA CYS A 105 -8.92 8.88 16.42
C CYS A 105 -8.42 10.13 17.13
N GLN A 106 -7.12 10.22 17.36
CA GLN A 106 -6.45 11.43 17.83
C GLN A 106 -5.81 12.11 16.62
N LEU A 107 -6.04 13.41 16.48
CA LEU A 107 -5.52 14.22 15.38
C LEU A 107 -4.55 15.26 15.93
N ASP A 108 -3.45 15.49 15.22
CA ASP A 108 -2.49 16.55 15.55
C ASP A 108 -2.71 17.78 14.66
N GLU A 109 -3.09 18.91 15.26
CA GLU A 109 -3.26 20.17 14.53
C GLU A 109 -1.95 20.97 14.40
N SER A 110 -0.88 20.59 15.11
CA SER A 110 0.43 21.26 15.09
C SER A 110 1.18 21.03 13.77
N ILE A 111 1.12 19.82 13.21
CA ILE A 111 1.47 19.50 11.80
C ILE A 111 0.73 20.45 10.83
N GLY A 112 -0.45 20.91 11.25
CA GLY A 112 -1.28 21.82 10.49
C GLY A 112 -0.95 23.30 10.60
N ALA A 113 -0.32 23.74 11.69
CA ALA A 113 -0.09 25.14 12.00
C ALA A 113 1.18 25.70 11.32
N PRO A 114 1.14 26.89 10.72
CA PRO A 114 2.38 27.59 10.36
C PRO A 114 3.10 27.95 11.68
N ASN A 115 4.34 27.50 11.83
CA ASN A 115 5.15 27.69 13.03
C ASN A 115 5.35 29.19 13.37
N VAL A 116 4.43 29.78 14.14
CA VAL A 116 4.59 31.09 14.76
C VAL A 116 5.40 30.87 16.02
N GLY A 117 6.71 31.06 15.92
CA GLY A 117 7.69 30.68 16.96
C GLY A 117 7.50 31.34 18.32
N ALA A 118 6.56 30.82 19.09
CA ALA A 118 6.55 30.88 20.54
C ALA A 118 7.74 30.06 21.09
N PRO A 119 8.29 30.41 22.25
CA PRO A 119 9.26 29.53 22.91
C PRO A 119 8.51 28.28 23.40
N VAL A 120 9.00 27.09 23.02
CA VAL A 120 8.53 25.82 23.58
C VAL A 120 8.75 25.80 25.09
N ASP A 121 7.68 26.06 25.85
CA ASP A 121 7.61 25.69 27.26
C ASP A 121 7.29 24.18 27.31
N GLU A 122 7.95 23.44 28.18
CA GLU A 122 7.88 21.98 28.31
C GLU A 122 6.53 21.50 28.91
N ASN A 123 5.49 22.34 28.79
CA ASN A 123 4.20 22.26 29.47
C ASN A 123 3.02 22.79 28.60
N GLU A 124 3.23 23.18 27.33
CA GLU A 124 2.10 23.55 26.46
C GLU A 124 1.32 22.30 26.01
N ASP A 125 0.01 22.27 26.29
CA ASP A 125 -0.90 21.24 25.79
C ASP A 125 -0.87 21.25 24.25
N THR A 126 -0.28 20.21 23.63
CA THR A 126 -0.25 20.08 22.16
C THR A 126 -1.66 20.22 21.60
N GLU A 127 -1.84 21.02 20.53
CA GLU A 127 -3.14 21.29 19.91
C GLU A 127 -3.68 20.02 19.21
N MET A 128 -4.22 19.11 20.00
CA MET A 128 -4.74 17.81 19.59
C MET A 128 -6.26 17.82 19.55
N ARG A 129 -6.84 17.26 18.48
CA ARG A 129 -8.29 17.15 18.31
C ARG A 129 -8.72 15.69 18.27
N GLU A 130 -9.67 15.33 19.13
CA GLU A 130 -10.26 14.00 19.15
C GLU A 130 -11.38 13.89 18.10
N LEU A 131 -11.39 12.81 17.34
CA LEU A 131 -12.47 12.41 16.44
C LEU A 131 -13.06 11.09 16.93
N THR A 132 -14.32 11.11 17.39
CA THR A 132 -15.08 9.90 17.70
C THR A 132 -16.02 9.55 16.55
N ILE A 133 -15.92 8.32 16.05
CA ILE A 133 -16.69 7.76 14.94
C ILE A 133 -17.55 6.61 15.46
N VAL A 134 -18.88 6.74 15.40
CA VAL A 134 -19.84 5.73 15.88
C VAL A 134 -20.66 5.21 14.69
N PRO A 135 -20.35 4.02 14.14
CA PRO A 135 -21.15 3.43 13.07
C PRO A 135 -22.51 2.95 13.62
N GLN A 136 -23.56 2.97 12.79
CA GLN A 136 -24.86 2.43 13.21
C GLN A 136 -24.84 0.90 13.36
N ASN A 137 -24.04 0.21 12.56
CA ASN A 137 -23.81 -1.23 12.66
C ASN A 137 -22.48 -1.49 13.42
N PRO A 138 -22.49 -2.20 14.57
CA PRO A 138 -21.26 -2.52 15.28
C PRO A 138 -20.34 -3.47 14.50
N GLU A 139 -20.88 -4.32 13.61
CA GLU A 139 -20.08 -5.26 12.82
C GLU A 139 -19.23 -4.55 11.75
N SER A 140 -19.68 -3.39 11.26
CA SER A 140 -18.91 -2.57 10.32
C SER A 140 -17.66 -1.93 10.93
N LEU A 141 -17.59 -1.82 12.27
CA LEU A 141 -16.54 -1.06 12.94
C LEU A 141 -15.16 -1.66 12.71
N ASP A 142 -15.03 -2.97 12.89
CA ASP A 142 -13.74 -3.65 12.75
C ASP A 142 -13.24 -3.56 11.29
N ALA A 143 -14.16 -3.49 10.30
CA ALA A 143 -13.82 -3.23 8.88
C ALA A 143 -13.39 -1.78 8.61
N ILE A 144 -14.04 -0.78 9.24
CA ILE A 144 -13.59 0.63 9.17
C ILE A 144 -12.19 0.77 9.78
N PHE A 145 -11.95 0.13 10.94
CA PHE A 145 -10.65 0.12 11.61
C PHE A 145 -9.56 -0.55 10.76
N GLU A 146 -9.86 -1.69 10.12
CA GLU A 146 -8.92 -2.34 9.21
C GLU A 146 -8.61 -1.47 7.99
N ALA A 147 -9.65 -0.91 7.34
CA ALA A 147 -9.48 -0.04 6.18
C ALA A 147 -8.68 1.24 6.53
N LEU A 148 -8.92 1.83 7.70
CA LEU A 148 -8.15 2.98 8.18
C LEU A 148 -6.69 2.60 8.46
N SER A 149 -6.44 1.45 9.09
CA SER A 149 -5.10 0.93 9.37
C SER A 149 -4.31 0.63 8.09
N GLN A 150 -4.96 0.01 7.10
CA GLN A 150 -4.37 -0.23 5.77
C GLN A 150 -4.00 1.06 5.04
N CYS A 151 -4.71 2.17 5.30
CA CYS A 151 -4.40 3.46 4.68
C CYS A 151 -3.33 4.22 5.45
N ALA A 152 -3.36 4.23 6.79
CA ALA A 152 -2.28 4.79 7.60
C ALA A 152 -0.91 4.18 7.25
N ALA A 153 -0.86 2.86 7.05
CA ALA A 153 0.36 2.15 6.61
C ALA A 153 0.85 2.49 5.18
N LEU A 154 0.16 3.36 4.44
CA LEU A 154 0.61 3.90 3.14
C LEU A 154 1.14 5.35 3.25
N HIS A 155 1.08 5.96 4.44
CA HIS A 155 1.55 7.31 4.73
C HIS A 155 2.45 7.26 5.98
N PRO A 156 3.73 6.86 5.85
CA PRO A 156 4.69 7.02 6.94
C PRO A 156 4.81 8.50 7.33
N ASP A 157 5.10 8.77 8.60
CA ASP A 157 5.30 10.14 9.08
C ASP A 157 6.65 10.68 8.56
N PRO A 158 6.69 11.84 7.87
CA PRO A 158 7.94 12.43 7.39
C PRO A 158 8.91 12.90 8.50
N HIS A 159 8.57 12.71 9.78
CA HIS A 159 9.48 12.94 10.91
C HIS A 159 10.02 11.64 11.57
N ASP A 160 9.50 10.46 11.23
CA ASP A 160 9.97 9.17 11.79
C ASP A 160 11.36 8.76 11.24
N ASP A 161 11.74 9.26 10.06
CA ASP A 161 13.01 8.93 9.37
C ASP A 161 14.26 9.62 10.00
N ASP A 162 14.11 10.69 10.78
CA ASP A 162 15.24 11.49 11.31
C ASP A 162 15.91 10.91 12.59
N ASP A 163 15.29 9.93 13.27
CA ASP A 163 15.70 9.48 14.63
C ASP A 163 16.51 8.15 14.66
N GLU A 164 16.60 7.36 13.57
CA GLU A 164 17.42 6.11 13.53
C GLU A 164 18.81 6.25 12.87
N ASP A 165 19.10 7.34 12.16
CA ASP A 165 20.39 7.58 11.46
C ASP A 165 21.60 7.84 12.41
N GLY A 166 21.43 7.60 13.72
CA GLY A 166 22.41 7.82 14.77
C GLY A 166 23.07 6.57 15.37
N LEU A 167 22.61 5.34 15.06
CA LEU A 167 23.05 4.12 15.76
C LEU A 167 23.29 2.90 14.83
N ASN A 168 24.56 2.47 14.76
CA ASN A 168 25.10 1.18 14.25
C ASN A 168 25.81 1.12 12.88
N ASP A 169 26.37 2.21 12.33
CA ASP A 169 27.38 2.09 11.24
C ASP A 169 28.69 1.42 11.73
N ASP A 170 28.99 1.52 13.03
CA ASP A 170 30.09 0.78 13.73
C ASP A 170 29.94 -0.76 13.68
N ALA A 171 28.92 -1.30 13.01
CA ALA A 171 28.83 -2.72 12.64
C ALA A 171 29.78 -3.12 11.49
N PHE A 172 30.42 -2.16 10.81
CA PHE A 172 31.50 -2.45 9.87
C PHE A 172 32.72 -3.05 10.56
N VAL A 173 32.84 -4.38 10.46
CA VAL A 173 34.00 -5.16 10.90
C VAL A 173 35.28 -4.57 10.30
N ASP A 174 36.32 -4.34 11.11
CA ASP A 174 37.57 -3.72 10.67
C ASP A 174 38.30 -4.56 9.60
N LEU A 175 38.05 -4.24 8.33
CA LEU A 175 38.66 -4.93 7.19
C LEU A 175 40.17 -4.69 7.08
N ASN A 176 40.75 -3.71 7.79
CA ASN A 176 42.21 -3.47 7.76
C ASN A 176 43.02 -4.62 8.40
N GLY A 177 42.36 -5.51 9.15
CA GLY A 177 42.97 -6.69 9.76
C GLY A 177 42.74 -8.02 9.02
N SER A 178 41.94 -8.04 7.96
CA SER A 178 41.59 -9.29 7.26
C SER A 178 42.63 -9.69 6.21
N PRO A 179 43.05 -10.97 6.12
CA PRO A 179 43.91 -11.45 5.04
C PRO A 179 43.17 -11.68 3.70
N PHE A 180 41.94 -11.17 3.57
CA PHE A 180 41.08 -11.31 2.40
C PHE A 180 40.93 -9.93 1.73
N GLU A 181 41.54 -9.75 0.55
CA GLU A 181 41.38 -8.52 -0.23
C GLU A 181 39.92 -8.30 -0.62
N THR A 182 39.42 -7.08 -0.39
CA THR A 182 38.13 -6.66 -0.91
C THR A 182 38.20 -6.61 -2.44
N PHE A 183 37.34 -7.38 -3.11
CA PHE A 183 37.22 -7.33 -4.56
C PHE A 183 36.42 -6.09 -4.95
N ASN A 184 37.09 -5.05 -5.46
CA ASN A 184 36.49 -3.77 -5.81
C ASN A 184 36.06 -3.68 -7.29
N GLY A 185 36.32 -4.71 -8.09
CA GLY A 185 36.00 -4.73 -9.52
C GLY A 185 36.92 -3.87 -10.40
N ASP A 186 38.11 -3.52 -9.89
CA ASP A 186 39.15 -2.83 -10.68
C ASP A 186 39.71 -3.71 -11.80
N GLU A 187 40.15 -3.11 -12.91
CA GLU A 187 40.57 -3.83 -14.12
C GLU A 187 41.81 -4.72 -13.93
N ASN A 188 42.55 -4.53 -12.84
CA ASN A 188 43.71 -5.34 -12.46
C ASN A 188 43.41 -6.44 -11.41
N GLN A 189 42.19 -6.54 -10.87
CA GLN A 189 41.88 -7.44 -9.76
C GLN A 189 41.19 -8.73 -10.24
N GLU A 190 41.80 -9.90 -10.01
CA GLU A 190 41.19 -11.19 -10.34
C GLU A 190 40.25 -11.68 -9.23
N LEU A 191 39.22 -12.48 -9.59
CA LEU A 191 38.33 -13.12 -8.62
C LEU A 191 39.09 -14.10 -7.70
N SER A 192 38.65 -14.20 -6.45
CA SER A 192 39.03 -15.25 -5.51
C SER A 192 38.68 -16.65 -6.07
N GLU A 193 39.37 -17.71 -5.60
CA GLU A 193 39.15 -19.10 -6.02
C GLU A 193 37.66 -19.52 -5.94
N VAL A 194 36.99 -19.14 -4.85
CA VAL A 194 35.55 -19.39 -4.65
C VAL A 194 34.70 -18.61 -5.67
N GLY A 195 35.10 -17.39 -6.03
CA GLY A 195 34.44 -16.58 -7.04
C GLY A 195 34.61 -17.15 -8.45
N ARG A 196 35.79 -17.69 -8.78
CA ARG A 196 36.03 -18.39 -10.06
C ARG A 196 35.18 -19.65 -10.17
N ALA A 197 35.14 -20.48 -9.11
CA ALA A 197 34.33 -21.70 -9.09
C ALA A 197 32.82 -21.40 -9.19
N ALA A 198 32.34 -20.32 -8.56
CA ALA A 198 30.96 -19.86 -8.69
C ALA A 198 30.65 -19.35 -10.11
N LEU A 199 31.59 -18.62 -10.74
CA LEU A 199 31.44 -18.12 -12.11
C LEU A 199 31.47 -19.24 -13.15
N GLU A 200 32.38 -20.21 -13.03
CA GLU A 200 32.45 -21.40 -13.89
C GLU A 200 31.13 -22.21 -13.82
N TYR A 201 30.56 -22.35 -12.61
CA TYR A 201 29.24 -22.96 -12.43
C TYR A 201 28.13 -22.16 -13.12
N MET A 202 28.13 -20.84 -13.01
CA MET A 202 27.15 -19.98 -13.71
C MET A 202 27.30 -20.04 -15.23
N GLU A 203 28.53 -20.03 -15.77
CA GLU A 203 28.78 -20.19 -17.21
C GLU A 203 28.31 -21.57 -17.72
N SER A 204 28.48 -22.63 -16.93
CA SER A 204 27.98 -23.98 -17.27
C SER A 204 26.46 -24.11 -17.37
N ILE A 205 25.70 -23.15 -16.81
CA ILE A 205 24.24 -23.08 -16.89
C ILE A 205 23.79 -22.31 -18.15
N ILE A 206 24.67 -21.49 -18.74
CA ILE A 206 24.35 -20.54 -19.81
C ILE A 206 24.55 -21.14 -21.22
N ASP A 207 24.97 -22.41 -21.35
CA ASP A 207 25.13 -23.10 -22.63
C ASP A 207 23.77 -23.30 -23.34
N ASP A 208 23.50 -22.48 -24.35
CA ASP A 208 22.21 -22.36 -25.03
C ASP A 208 21.99 -23.50 -26.05
N PRO A 209 20.96 -24.37 -25.83
CA PRO A 209 20.72 -25.55 -26.67
C PRO A 209 20.11 -25.23 -28.05
N HIS A 210 20.09 -23.98 -28.50
CA HIS A 210 19.61 -23.56 -29.82
C HIS A 210 20.71 -22.97 -30.73
N ASN A 211 21.90 -22.68 -30.21
CA ASN A 211 22.97 -22.05 -31.02
C ASN A 211 23.81 -23.05 -31.87
N LEU A 212 23.54 -24.37 -31.78
CA LEU A 212 24.17 -25.40 -32.62
C LEU A 212 23.49 -25.57 -33.99
N ARG A 213 23.54 -24.51 -34.82
CA ARG A 213 23.14 -24.57 -36.24
C ARG A 213 24.08 -23.79 -37.19
N PRO A 214 25.21 -24.38 -37.61
CA PRO A 214 25.80 -24.09 -38.90
C PRO A 214 25.01 -24.83 -40.00
N ASP A 215 24.42 -24.11 -40.95
CA ASP A 215 23.75 -24.69 -42.12
C ASP A 215 24.72 -25.52 -42.98
N LEU A 216 24.21 -26.57 -43.66
CA LEU A 216 24.21 -26.61 -45.13
C LEU A 216 23.31 -27.72 -45.71
N ARG A 217 23.03 -27.59 -47.02
CA ARG A 217 22.05 -28.33 -47.83
C ARG A 217 22.45 -29.78 -48.18
N GLU A 218 21.49 -30.43 -48.86
CA GLU A 218 21.57 -31.72 -49.58
C GLU A 218 21.32 -32.96 -48.68
N GLY A 219 20.28 -33.79 -48.88
CA GLY A 219 19.11 -33.71 -49.77
C GLY A 219 18.94 -34.97 -50.61
N ASP A 220 17.87 -35.72 -50.38
CA ASP A 220 17.25 -36.66 -51.34
C ASP A 220 15.84 -37.08 -50.86
N ASN A 221 15.07 -37.74 -51.73
CA ASN A 221 13.71 -38.21 -51.46
C ASN A 221 13.71 -39.65 -50.90
N GLU A 222 12.61 -40.09 -50.26
CA GLU A 222 11.73 -41.12 -50.83
C GLU A 222 10.45 -41.37 -50.00
N GLU A 223 9.46 -41.91 -50.71
CA GLU A 223 8.10 -42.35 -50.36
C GLU A 223 8.08 -43.35 -49.17
N GLU A 224 7.01 -43.62 -48.39
CA GLU A 224 5.55 -43.35 -48.45
C GLU A 224 4.97 -43.58 -47.00
N ARG A 225 3.70 -43.84 -46.60
CA ARG A 225 2.37 -44.10 -47.21
C ARG A 225 1.25 -43.63 -46.25
N VAL A 226 0.02 -43.44 -46.75
CA VAL A 226 -1.22 -43.14 -45.99
C VAL A 226 -1.83 -44.32 -45.23
N ALA A 227 -2.50 -44.04 -44.11
CA ALA A 227 -3.80 -44.60 -43.72
C ALA A 227 -4.50 -43.75 -42.61
N ASP A 228 -5.83 -43.67 -42.64
CA ASP A 228 -6.70 -42.91 -41.73
C ASP A 228 -7.86 -43.83 -41.26
N ALA A 229 -8.25 -43.79 -39.98
CA ALA A 229 -9.40 -44.56 -39.45
C ALA A 229 -9.86 -44.16 -38.03
N GLU A 230 -10.96 -43.41 -37.93
CA GLU A 230 -11.88 -43.43 -36.76
C GLU A 230 -13.30 -43.77 -37.22
N THR A 231 -13.92 -44.84 -36.68
CA THR A 231 -15.37 -44.88 -36.31
C THR A 231 -15.76 -46.18 -35.58
N GLU A 232 -16.94 -46.15 -34.94
CA GLU A 232 -17.50 -47.19 -34.07
C GLU A 232 -18.22 -48.34 -34.80
N GLU A 233 -18.34 -49.51 -34.16
CA GLU A 233 -19.62 -50.25 -34.13
C GLU A 233 -19.80 -51.02 -32.80
N LYS A 234 -21.05 -51.31 -32.41
CA LYS A 234 -21.47 -51.72 -31.07
C LYS A 234 -22.66 -52.70 -31.09
N ALA A 235 -22.40 -53.99 -30.91
CA ALA A 235 -23.42 -55.04 -30.72
C ALA A 235 -22.94 -56.07 -29.66
N GLU A 236 -23.57 -56.12 -28.49
CA GLU A 236 -24.71 -56.98 -28.14
C GLU A 236 -24.35 -58.47 -27.97
N LYS A 237 -24.31 -58.93 -26.70
CA LYS A 237 -24.42 -60.34 -26.34
C LYS A 237 -25.83 -60.62 -25.80
N ARG A 238 -26.57 -61.45 -26.53
CA ARG A 238 -27.90 -61.94 -26.13
C ARG A 238 -27.82 -62.99 -25.02
N ALA A 239 -28.95 -63.20 -24.35
CA ALA A 239 -29.10 -64.11 -23.21
C ALA A 239 -28.99 -65.59 -23.57
N ALA A 240 -28.54 -66.37 -22.59
CA ALA A 240 -28.80 -67.79 -22.36
C ALA A 240 -28.89 -68.00 -20.84
#